data_AF-K5XVI9-F1
#
_entry.id   AF-K5XVI9-F1
#
_cell.length_a   1.000
_cell.length_b   1.000
_cell.length_c   1.000
_cell.angle_alpha   90.00
_cell.angle_beta   90.00
_cell.angle_gamma   90.00
#
_symmetry.space_group_name_H-M   'P 1'
#
loop_
_entity.id
_entity.type
_entity.pdbx_description
1 polymer ?
#
loop_
_entity_poly.entity_id
_entity_poly.type
_entity_poly.pdbx_seq_one_letter_code
_entity_poly.pdbx_strand_id
1 'polypeptide(L)'
;GLAAWHAFAPFTGPDSVRAAARLIRAAAPRSLYVFDSQPILYALTGRTPPTRFVLPSELTGRTLPGVARVNPAQEVARILAQRPQIIATHSWPPDPATTNPDVYTELHAALAAHYRLWAHVPGINLFLLRPSP
;
A
#
# COMPACT_ATOMS: atom_id res chain seq x y z
N GLY A 1 42.01 6.36 5.20
CA GLY A 1 41.77 5.93 3.81
C GLY A 1 40.33 5.52 3.64
N LEU A 2 39.69 5.89 2.53
CA LEU A 2 38.25 5.74 2.22
C LEU A 2 37.72 4.28 2.15
N ALA A 3 38.48 3.28 2.56
CA ALA A 3 38.18 1.86 2.33
C ALA A 3 37.17 1.23 3.31
N ALA A 4 36.75 1.94 4.38
CA ALA A 4 35.92 1.35 5.44
C ALA A 4 34.40 1.45 5.23
N TRP A 5 33.92 2.03 4.13
CA TRP A 5 32.48 2.38 3.95
C TRP A 5 31.63 1.34 3.18
N HIS A 6 32.17 0.18 2.80
CA HIS A 6 31.52 -0.67 1.78
C HIS A 6 31.21 -2.12 2.17
N ALA A 7 31.26 -2.51 3.44
CA ALA A 7 30.77 -3.82 3.84
C ALA A 7 29.24 -3.80 4.06
N PHE A 8 28.46 -3.53 3.01
CA PHE A 8 27.05 -3.90 3.01
C PHE A 8 27.00 -5.43 2.90
N ALA A 9 26.73 -6.11 4.02
CA ALA A 9 26.34 -7.51 3.95
C ALA A 9 25.15 -7.62 2.98
N PRO A 10 25.17 -8.56 2.02
CA PRO A 10 24.03 -8.74 1.13
C PRO A 10 22.78 -9.00 1.98
N PHE A 11 21.68 -8.31 1.68
CA PHE A 11 20.41 -8.58 2.33
C PHE A 11 20.00 -10.02 2.01
N THR A 12 19.93 -10.86 3.05
CA THR A 12 19.54 -12.28 2.95
C THR A 12 18.07 -12.52 3.29
N GLY A 13 17.31 -11.47 3.59
CA GLY A 13 15.89 -11.57 3.90
C GLY A 13 15.03 -11.89 2.66
N PRO A 14 13.78 -12.32 2.87
CA PRO A 14 12.88 -12.65 1.77
C PRO A 14 12.57 -11.42 0.90
N ASP A 15 12.53 -11.62 -0.42
CA ASP A 15 12.01 -10.62 -1.36
C ASP A 15 10.48 -10.63 -1.33
N SER A 16 9.93 -10.03 -0.26
CA SER A 16 8.49 -9.96 -0.02
C SER A 16 7.75 -9.20 -1.12
N VAL A 17 8.41 -8.23 -1.75
CA VAL A 17 7.82 -7.43 -2.82
C VAL A 17 7.60 -8.29 -4.06
N ARG A 18 8.60 -9.06 -4.51
CA ARG A 18 8.41 -9.99 -5.63
C ARG A 18 7.43 -11.10 -5.29
N ALA A 19 7.43 -11.59 -4.05
CA ALA A 19 6.46 -12.59 -3.62
C ALA A 19 5.02 -12.06 -3.69
N ALA A 20 4.75 -10.88 -3.14
CA ALA A 20 3.45 -10.21 -3.26
C ALA A 20 3.08 -9.93 -4.72
N ALA A 21 4.02 -9.44 -5.54
CA ALA A 21 3.78 -9.19 -6.96
C ALA A 21 3.42 -10.47 -7.73
N ARG A 22 4.04 -11.62 -7.42
CA ARG A 22 3.66 -12.92 -8.01
C ARG A 22 2.21 -13.28 -7.70
N LEU A 23 1.80 -13.14 -6.44
CA LEU A 23 0.42 -13.39 -6.02
C LEU A 23 -0.57 -12.47 -6.76
N ILE A 24 -0.29 -11.17 -6.77
CA ILE A 24 -1.13 -10.18 -7.46
C ILE A 24 -1.23 -10.51 -8.95
N ARG A 25 -0.12 -10.83 -9.63
CA ARG A 25 -0.16 -11.20 -11.06
C ARG A 25 -0.98 -12.47 -11.30
N ALA A 26 -0.86 -13.48 -10.45
CA ALA A 26 -1.62 -14.72 -10.58
C ALA A 26 -3.13 -14.51 -10.42
N ALA A 27 -3.55 -13.58 -9.56
CA ALA A 27 -4.96 -13.20 -9.42
C ALA A 27 -5.49 -12.33 -10.57
N ALA A 28 -4.60 -11.77 -11.39
CA ALA A 28 -4.92 -10.92 -12.54
C ALA A 28 -5.98 -9.81 -12.26
N PRO A 29 -5.87 -9.03 -11.17
CA PRO A 29 -6.89 -8.06 -10.80
C PRO A 29 -6.95 -6.93 -11.81
N ARG A 30 -8.14 -6.39 -12.05
CA ARG A 30 -8.34 -5.19 -12.88
C ARG A 30 -7.79 -3.94 -12.20
N SER A 31 -7.80 -3.89 -10.88
CA SER A 31 -7.36 -2.73 -10.09
C SER A 31 -6.57 -3.15 -8.86
N LEU A 32 -5.51 -2.40 -8.59
CA LEU A 32 -4.67 -2.51 -7.40
C LEU A 32 -4.61 -1.14 -6.74
N TYR A 33 -4.69 -1.11 -5.42
CA TYR A 33 -4.38 0.07 -4.64
C TYR A 33 -3.31 -0.27 -3.59
N VAL A 34 -2.14 0.35 -3.72
CA VAL A 34 -1.07 0.28 -2.71
C VAL A 34 -1.32 1.42 -1.73
N PHE A 35 -1.88 1.10 -0.56
CA PHE A 35 -2.28 2.10 0.43
C PHE A 35 -1.08 2.61 1.23
N ASP A 36 -0.34 1.72 1.91
CA ASP A 36 0.86 2.03 2.70
C ASP A 36 1.97 0.98 2.52
N SER A 37 1.94 0.26 1.40
CA SER A 37 2.96 -0.73 1.03
C SER A 37 3.93 -0.22 -0.04
N GLN A 38 4.60 -1.12 -0.76
CA GLN A 38 5.67 -0.78 -1.69
C GLN A 38 5.09 -0.34 -3.06
N PRO A 39 5.25 0.93 -3.51
CA PRO A 39 4.62 1.42 -4.73
C PRO A 39 5.14 0.75 -6.01
N ILE A 40 6.34 0.16 -5.97
CA ILE A 40 6.91 -0.63 -7.06
C ILE A 40 6.00 -1.83 -7.45
N LEU A 41 5.08 -2.25 -6.58
CA LEU A 41 4.07 -3.26 -6.90
C LEU A 41 3.24 -2.89 -8.13
N TYR A 42 2.96 -1.61 -8.39
CA TYR A 42 2.27 -1.17 -9.62
C TYR A 42 3.05 -1.59 -10.88
N ALA A 43 4.34 -1.25 -10.94
CA ALA A 43 5.20 -1.60 -12.07
C ALA A 43 5.38 -3.12 -12.21
N LEU A 44 5.64 -3.82 -11.11
CA LEU A 44 5.86 -5.28 -11.13
C LEU A 44 4.61 -6.09 -11.49
N THR A 45 3.42 -5.50 -11.39
CA THR A 45 2.15 -6.17 -11.68
C THR A 45 1.44 -5.62 -12.92
N GLY A 46 2.04 -4.60 -13.56
CA GLY A 46 1.47 -3.92 -14.72
C GLY A 46 0.15 -3.20 -14.42
N ARG A 47 -0.01 -2.67 -13.20
CA ARG A 47 -1.25 -2.00 -12.76
C ARG A 47 -1.03 -0.49 -12.66
N THR A 48 -1.99 0.27 -13.19
CA THR A 48 -2.01 1.72 -13.07
C THR A 48 -2.47 2.15 -11.67
N PRO A 49 -1.77 3.09 -11.01
CA PRO A 49 -2.24 3.67 -9.76
C PRO A 49 -3.60 4.38 -9.92
N PRO A 50 -4.52 4.28 -8.95
CA PRO A 50 -5.83 4.95 -9.00
C PRO A 50 -5.77 6.45 -8.64
N THR A 51 -4.56 6.99 -8.49
CA THR A 51 -4.29 8.36 -8.08
C THR A 51 -2.94 8.84 -8.61
N ARG A 52 -2.75 10.16 -8.67
CA ARG A 52 -1.45 10.78 -8.98
C ARG A 52 -0.46 10.72 -7.79
N PHE A 53 -0.95 10.46 -6.58
CA PHE A 53 -0.14 10.33 -5.37
C PHE A 53 0.35 8.88 -5.25
N VAL A 54 1.35 8.53 -6.06
CA VAL A 54 1.80 7.15 -6.23
C VAL A 54 2.62 6.67 -5.03
N LEU A 55 3.30 7.58 -4.33
CA LEU A 55 4.06 7.25 -3.13
C LEU A 55 3.11 7.30 -1.93
N PRO A 56 2.90 6.19 -1.21
CA PRO A 56 1.95 6.15 -0.10
C PRO A 56 2.08 7.28 0.92
N SER A 57 3.31 7.66 1.28
CA SER A 57 3.58 8.71 2.26
C SER A 57 3.04 10.09 1.86
N GLU A 58 2.69 10.31 0.59
CA GLU A 58 2.00 11.51 0.11
C GLU A 58 0.58 11.64 0.68
N LEU A 59 -0.09 10.51 0.93
CA LEU A 59 -1.44 10.47 1.50
C LEU A 59 -1.46 10.01 2.95
N THR A 60 -0.60 9.05 3.33
CA THR A 60 -0.62 8.42 4.65
C THR A 60 0.23 9.13 5.70
N GLY A 61 1.16 9.99 5.27
CA GLY A 61 1.96 10.81 6.17
C GLY A 61 1.27 12.11 6.61
N ARG A 62 1.68 12.67 7.74
CA ARG A 62 1.18 13.98 8.22
C ARG A 62 1.81 15.18 7.51
N THR A 63 3.02 15.02 6.97
CA THR A 63 3.86 16.14 6.51
C THR A 63 3.38 16.75 5.20
N LEU A 64 3.20 15.93 4.16
CA LEU A 64 2.84 16.41 2.82
C LEU A 64 1.45 17.05 2.74
N PRO A 65 0.41 16.51 3.39
CA PRO A 65 -0.92 17.13 3.42
C PRO A 65 -0.96 18.52 4.06
N GLY A 66 -0.06 18.81 5.01
CA GLY A 66 0.04 20.14 5.61
C GLY A 66 0.60 21.20 4.66
N VAL A 67 1.27 20.78 3.58
CA VAL A 67 1.98 21.66 2.64
C VAL A 67 1.28 21.69 1.27
N ALA A 68 0.79 20.54 0.81
CA ALA A 68 0.00 20.41 -0.40
C ALA A 68 -1.47 20.67 -0.05
N ARG A 69 -2.15 21.57 -0.77
CA ARG A 69 -3.60 21.85 -0.62
C ARG A 69 -4.48 20.67 -1.07
N VAL A 70 -4.25 19.50 -0.49
CA VAL A 70 -4.87 18.21 -0.79
C VAL A 70 -5.48 17.71 0.50
N ASN A 71 -6.72 17.22 0.44
CA ASN A 71 -7.33 16.48 1.54
C ASN A 71 -7.08 14.99 1.33
N PRO A 72 -6.16 14.35 2.09
CA PRO A 72 -5.80 12.95 1.85
C PRO A 72 -6.93 12.00 2.19
N ALA A 73 -7.69 12.26 3.26
CA ALA A 73 -8.83 11.43 3.64
C ALA A 73 -9.89 11.42 2.54
N GLN A 74 -10.18 12.59 1.95
CA GLN A 74 -11.09 12.69 0.81
C GLN A 74 -10.58 11.92 -0.42
N GLU A 75 -9.29 12.00 -0.71
CA GLU A 75 -8.71 11.27 -1.85
C GLU A 75 -8.71 9.76 -1.62
N VAL A 76 -8.36 9.31 -0.41
CA VAL A 76 -8.42 7.89 -0.02
C VAL A 76 -9.86 7.38 -0.10
N ALA A 77 -10.83 8.13 0.44
CA ALA A 77 -12.25 7.79 0.32
C ALA A 77 -12.70 7.68 -1.14
N ARG A 78 -12.26 8.60 -2.03
CA ARG A 78 -12.54 8.54 -3.47
C ARG A 78 -11.95 7.30 -4.13
N ILE A 79 -10.74 6.88 -3.75
CA ILE A 79 -10.11 5.65 -4.25
C ILE A 79 -10.88 4.42 -3.75
N LEU A 80 -11.19 4.36 -2.46
CA LEU A 80 -11.88 3.22 -1.84
C LEU A 80 -13.32 3.05 -2.36
N ALA A 81 -14.00 4.15 -2.71
CA ALA A 81 -15.31 4.14 -3.35
C ALA A 81 -15.31 3.43 -4.73
N GLN A 82 -14.18 3.41 -5.44
CA GLN A 82 -14.02 2.65 -6.69
C GLN A 82 -13.83 1.15 -6.46
N ARG A 83 -13.74 0.71 -5.19
CA ARG A 83 -13.55 -0.68 -4.78
C ARG A 83 -12.40 -1.37 -5.53
N PRO A 84 -11.14 -0.95 -5.33
CA PRO A 84 -9.98 -1.65 -5.89
C PRO A 84 -10.07 -3.14 -5.61
N GLN A 85 -9.81 -4.00 -6.59
CA GLN A 85 -9.96 -5.44 -6.39
C GLN A 85 -8.96 -5.96 -5.36
N ILE A 86 -7.75 -5.41 -5.34
CA ILE A 86 -6.74 -5.69 -4.32
C ILE A 86 -6.30 -4.39 -3.66
N ILE A 87 -6.22 -4.40 -2.33
CA ILE A 87 -5.55 -3.37 -1.53
C ILE A 87 -4.30 -3.98 -0.89
N ALA A 88 -3.14 -3.37 -1.10
CA ALA A 88 -1.89 -3.76 -0.48
C ALA A 88 -1.53 -2.79 0.65
N THR A 89 -1.23 -3.33 1.83
CA THR A 89 -0.82 -2.56 3.00
C THR A 89 0.45 -3.13 3.61
N HIS A 90 1.16 -2.34 4.41
CA HIS A 90 2.19 -2.86 5.29
C HIS A 90 1.56 -3.72 6.39
N SER A 91 2.29 -4.75 6.86
CA SER A 91 1.81 -5.64 7.91
C SER A 91 2.12 -5.18 9.34
N TRP A 92 2.83 -4.06 9.46
CA TRP A 92 3.19 -3.47 10.75
C TRP A 92 2.22 -2.34 11.09
N PRO A 93 1.95 -2.09 12.38
CA PRO A 93 1.13 -0.95 12.77
C PRO A 93 1.74 0.37 12.26
N PRO A 94 0.92 1.32 11.82
CA PRO A 94 1.40 2.65 11.49
C PRO A 94 1.99 3.33 12.73
N ASP A 95 3.08 4.09 12.56
CA ASP A 95 3.61 4.94 13.61
C ASP A 95 2.67 6.16 13.81
N PRO A 96 2.01 6.29 14.98
CA PRO A 96 1.05 7.37 15.22
C PRO A 96 1.65 8.78 15.14
N ALA A 97 2.97 8.89 15.37
CA ALA A 97 3.66 10.18 15.33
C ALA A 97 3.79 10.73 13.90
N THR A 98 3.87 9.85 12.91
CA THR A 98 4.18 10.21 11.52
C THR A 98 3.02 10.00 10.56
N THR A 99 2.01 9.22 10.94
CA THR A 99 0.87 8.86 10.10
C THR A 99 -0.37 9.72 10.32
N ASN A 100 -1.17 9.87 9.27
CA ASN A 100 -2.44 10.57 9.27
C ASN A 100 -3.57 9.60 9.67
N PRO A 101 -4.17 9.72 10.87
CA PRO A 101 -5.18 8.76 11.35
C PRO A 101 -6.46 8.75 10.51
N ASP A 102 -6.80 9.85 9.84
CA ASP A 102 -8.04 9.96 9.09
C ASP A 102 -8.05 9.02 7.88
N VAL A 103 -6.92 8.85 7.18
CA VAL A 103 -6.84 7.92 6.05
C VAL A 103 -6.90 6.45 6.49
N TYR A 104 -6.39 6.14 7.69
CA TYR A 104 -6.49 4.80 8.26
C TYR A 104 -7.91 4.50 8.71
N THR A 105 -8.65 5.50 9.21
CA THR A 105 -10.08 5.38 9.50
C THR A 105 -10.86 4.98 8.24
N GLU A 106 -10.62 5.67 7.11
CA GLU A 106 -11.24 5.34 5.82
C GLU A 106 -10.88 3.93 5.35
N LEU A 107 -9.59 3.56 5.42
CA LEU A 107 -9.13 2.22 5.07
C LEU A 107 -9.83 1.15 5.92
N HIS A 108 -9.80 1.29 7.24
CA HIS A 108 -10.36 0.28 8.15
C HIS A 108 -11.86 0.09 7.95
N ALA A 109 -12.60 1.19 7.73
CA ALA A 109 -14.03 1.13 7.40
C ALA A 109 -14.26 0.34 6.10
N ALA A 110 -13.51 0.64 5.03
CA ALA A 110 -13.62 -0.07 3.76
C ALA A 110 -13.25 -1.55 3.90
N LEU A 111 -12.14 -1.86 4.58
CA LEU A 111 -11.66 -3.23 4.78
C LEU A 111 -12.71 -4.07 5.51
N ALA A 112 -13.27 -3.56 6.62
CA ALA A 112 -14.30 -4.25 7.38
C ALA A 112 -15.60 -4.45 6.56
N ALA A 113 -15.98 -3.44 5.77
CA ALA A 113 -17.22 -3.47 5.00
C ALA A 113 -17.13 -4.35 3.75
N HIS A 114 -15.97 -4.44 3.08
CA HIS A 114 -15.90 -4.94 1.70
C HIS A 114 -14.77 -5.91 1.41
N TYR A 115 -13.79 -6.08 2.28
CA TYR A 115 -12.60 -6.87 1.96
C TYR A 115 -12.41 -8.05 2.90
N ARG A 116 -11.58 -9.00 2.47
CA ARG A 116 -11.01 -10.04 3.31
C ARG A 116 -9.50 -10.03 3.17
N LEU A 117 -8.77 -10.36 4.25
CA LEU A 117 -7.35 -10.67 4.13
C LEU A 117 -7.23 -11.91 3.23
N TRP A 118 -6.56 -11.75 2.09
CA TRP A 118 -6.41 -12.80 1.09
C TRP A 118 -5.06 -13.49 1.17
N ALA A 119 -3.99 -12.71 1.38
CA ALA A 119 -2.66 -13.24 1.56
C ALA A 119 -1.84 -12.35 2.50
N HIS A 120 -0.90 -12.99 3.19
CA HIS A 120 0.13 -12.34 3.97
C HIS A 120 1.49 -12.80 3.47
N VAL A 121 2.37 -11.85 3.22
CA VAL A 121 3.80 -12.04 2.95
C VAL A 121 4.53 -11.21 4.00
N PRO A 122 5.70 -11.63 4.54
CA PRO A 122 6.37 -10.84 5.58
C PRO A 122 6.50 -9.36 5.19
N GLY A 123 5.86 -8.47 5.95
CA GLY A 123 5.84 -7.02 5.69
C GLY A 123 4.68 -6.50 4.82
N ILE A 124 3.88 -7.36 4.17
CA ILE A 124 2.82 -6.97 3.23
C ILE A 124 1.55 -7.80 3.45
N ASN A 125 0.43 -7.11 3.69
CA ASN A 125 -0.90 -7.70 3.64
C ASN A 125 -1.58 -7.38 2.31
N LEU A 126 -2.21 -8.39 1.70
CA LEU A 126 -3.04 -8.24 0.51
C LEU A 126 -4.49 -8.53 0.87
N PHE A 127 -5.34 -7.52 0.71
CA PHE A 127 -6.78 -7.61 0.90
C PHE A 127 -7.48 -7.74 -0.44
N LEU A 128 -8.42 -8.68 -0.54
CA LEU A 128 -9.21 -8.91 -1.75
C LEU A 128 -10.65 -8.45 -1.54
N LEU A 129 -11.19 -7.75 -2.52
CA LEU A 129 -12.60 -7.35 -2.54
C LEU A 129 -13.50 -8.59 -2.45
N ARG A 130 -14.48 -8.58 -1.55
CA ARG A 130 -15.49 -9.63 -1.46
C ARG A 130 -16.43 -9.57 -2.68
N PRO A 131 -16.89 -10.72 -3.21
CA PRO A 131 -17.98 -10.73 -4.17
C PRO A 131 -19.16 -9.93 -3.62
N SER A 132 -19.82 -9.14 -4.47
CA SER A 132 -21.12 -8.59 -4.08
C SER A 132 -22.09 -9.76 -3.89
N PRO A 133 -22.97 -9.71 -2.87
CA PRO A 133 -24.00 -10.72 -2.69
C PRO A 133 -24.92 -10.80 -3.91
#